data_AF-A0A257UFT1-F1
#
_entry.id   AF-A0A257UFT1-F1
#
_cell.length_a   1.000
_cell.length_b   1.000
_cell.length_c   1.000
_cell.angle_alpha   90.00
_cell.angle_beta   90.00
_cell.angle_gamma   90.00
#
_symmetry.space_group_name_H-M   'P 1'
#
loop_
_entity.id
_entity.type
_entity.pdbx_description
1 polymer ?
#
loop_
_entity_poly.entity_id
_entity_poly.type
_entity_poly.pdbx_seq_one_letter_code
_entity_poly.pdbx_strand_id
1 'polypeptide(L)'
;MHYRKLWLGLGLVMAGSFAVLGYFGGEIYRQAPPVPARVVTTDGNVLFTGQEIKDGQNVWQSLGGQQVGSIWGHGAYVAPDWSADFLHREATWILDRWAQDEHQTSYEQLDAETQAALRARLQKELRTNRYDAQSGDLVVSPLRAEAIEAVGRHYAGLFGDAPEQGALRDAYAIPAKAIKTPERQKLLNAFFFWASWTCVTDRPGSDVTYTQNWPAEPLVGNAPTAAIVVWSVLSFVFLLAGIGALAWYFAVQNRRHTDDSNGLPETDPLLALSPTPSMRATLKYFWVCAALMVLQVGLGAVTAHYGVEGSGFYGIPLAKYLPYAVTRTWHTQLGIFWIATAWLATGLFMAPAVSGYEPKFQRLGVNVLFACLLVIVLGSMAGQWMAVQQRLGLEMNFWFGHQGYEYVDLGRFWQLFLFAGLFI
;
A
#
# COMPACT_ATOMS: atom_id res chain seq x y z
N MET A 1 14.87 11.29 -42.08
CA MET A 1 13.93 10.71 -41.07
C MET A 1 12.79 11.69 -40.82
N HIS A 2 11.59 11.37 -41.31
CA HIS A 2 10.39 12.23 -41.28
C HIS A 2 9.94 12.63 -39.85
N TYR A 3 10.42 11.94 -38.82
CA TYR A 3 9.98 12.12 -37.41
C TYR A 3 11.06 12.60 -36.45
N ARG A 4 12.18 13.17 -36.93
CA ARG A 4 13.31 13.56 -36.06
C ARG A 4 12.90 14.51 -34.93
N LYS A 5 12.01 15.48 -35.21
CA LYS A 5 11.51 16.43 -34.19
C LYS A 5 10.69 15.74 -33.10
N LEU A 6 9.85 14.76 -33.46
CA LEU A 6 9.03 14.02 -32.51
C LEU A 6 9.89 13.14 -31.60
N TRP A 7 10.89 12.45 -32.17
CA TRP A 7 11.84 11.65 -31.39
C TRP A 7 12.67 12.50 -30.42
N LEU A 8 13.12 13.68 -30.85
CA LEU A 8 13.81 14.62 -29.96
C LEU A 8 12.88 15.12 -28.84
N GLY A 9 11.62 15.44 -29.16
CA GLY A 9 10.63 15.83 -28.18
C GLY A 9 10.38 14.74 -27.14
N LEU A 10 10.17 13.49 -27.59
CA LEU A 10 10.02 12.33 -26.71
C LEU A 10 11.25 12.13 -25.81
N GLY A 11 12.46 12.17 -26.40
CA GLY A 11 13.70 12.01 -25.66
C GLY A 11 13.88 13.08 -24.58
N LEU A 12 13.53 14.33 -24.87
CA LEU A 12 13.58 15.43 -23.90
C LEU A 12 12.59 15.23 -22.75
N VAL A 13 11.36 14.85 -23.05
CA VAL A 13 10.33 14.58 -22.03
C VAL A 13 10.76 13.44 -21.12
N MET A 14 11.26 12.34 -21.69
CA MET A 14 11.76 11.20 -20.91
C MET A 14 12.95 11.59 -20.05
N ALA A 15 13.98 12.20 -20.62
CA ALA A 15 15.18 12.58 -19.87
C ALA A 15 14.85 13.56 -18.73
N GLY A 16 14.00 14.56 -19.01
CA GLY A 16 13.55 15.53 -18.01
C GLY A 16 12.75 14.89 -16.88
N SER A 17 11.78 14.03 -17.20
CA SER A 17 10.95 13.37 -16.18
C SER A 17 11.76 12.40 -15.30
N PHE A 18 12.66 11.61 -15.90
CA PHE A 18 13.53 10.71 -15.15
C PHE A 18 14.57 11.46 -14.30
N ALA A 19 15.07 12.61 -14.76
CA ALA A 19 15.97 13.45 -13.96
C ALA A 19 15.27 13.97 -12.70
N VAL A 20 14.03 14.49 -12.84
CA VAL A 20 13.21 14.94 -11.69
C VAL A 20 12.92 13.77 -10.75
N LEU A 21 12.49 12.62 -11.28
CA LEU A 21 12.20 11.43 -10.49
C LEU A 21 13.43 10.94 -9.71
N GLY A 22 14.60 10.86 -10.36
CA GLY A 22 15.84 10.42 -9.72
C GLY A 22 16.33 11.39 -8.64
N TYR A 23 16.25 12.70 -8.90
CA TYR A 23 16.61 13.73 -7.92
C TYR A 23 15.75 13.63 -6.66
N PHE A 24 14.42 13.66 -6.80
CA PHE A 24 13.53 13.62 -5.64
C PHE A 24 13.49 12.23 -4.98
N GLY A 25 13.76 11.15 -5.71
CA GLY A 25 13.97 9.83 -5.11
C GLY A 25 15.16 9.81 -4.15
N GLY A 26 16.26 10.49 -4.50
CA GLY A 26 17.40 10.69 -3.60
C GLY A 26 17.04 11.52 -2.36
N GLU A 27 16.25 12.57 -2.53
CA GLU A 27 15.77 13.41 -1.41
C GLU A 27 14.84 12.64 -0.47
N ILE A 28 13.94 11.79 -0.99
CA ILE A 28 13.10 10.92 -0.16
C ILE A 28 13.97 10.03 0.74
N TYR A 29 15.05 9.44 0.20
CA TYR A 29 15.94 8.57 0.98
C TYR A 29 16.68 9.34 2.09
N ARG A 30 17.14 10.56 1.82
CA ARG A 30 17.86 11.40 2.78
C ARG A 30 16.96 12.00 3.85
N GLN A 31 15.71 12.29 3.48
CA GLN A 31 14.74 12.97 4.35
C GLN A 31 13.69 12.02 4.94
N ALA A 32 13.85 10.69 4.77
CA ALA A 32 12.97 9.71 5.38
C ALA A 32 13.00 9.84 6.91
N PRO A 33 11.87 9.58 7.61
CA PRO A 33 11.89 9.51 9.06
C PRO A 33 12.84 8.41 9.54
N PRO A 34 13.70 8.69 10.54
CA PRO A 34 14.63 7.69 11.03
C PRO A 34 13.89 6.56 11.76
N VAL A 35 14.42 5.33 11.64
CA VAL A 35 14.10 4.25 12.59
C VAL A 35 15.11 4.36 13.72
N PRO A 36 14.70 4.71 14.96
CA PRO A 36 15.64 4.88 16.06
C PRO A 36 16.33 3.55 16.41
N ALA A 37 17.56 3.63 16.92
CA ALA A 37 18.27 2.46 17.43
C ALA A 37 17.54 1.89 18.66
N ARG A 38 17.06 2.77 19.54
CA ARG A 38 16.24 2.44 20.70
C ARG A 38 15.24 3.56 20.98
N VAL A 39 14.09 3.18 21.52
CA VAL A 39 13.13 4.09 22.13
C VAL A 39 13.27 3.95 23.63
N VAL A 40 13.58 5.04 24.32
CA VAL A 40 13.91 5.04 25.75
C VAL A 40 13.09 6.08 26.50
N THR A 41 12.81 5.82 27.79
CA THR A 41 12.26 6.86 28.67
C THR A 41 13.35 7.82 29.12
N THR A 42 12.97 8.95 29.71
CA THR A 42 13.91 9.92 30.33
C THR A 42 14.80 9.30 31.41
N ASP A 43 14.35 8.22 32.05
CA ASP A 43 15.08 7.52 33.11
C ASP A 43 15.98 6.40 32.56
N GLY A 44 16.02 6.23 31.23
CA GLY A 44 16.87 5.25 30.54
C GLY A 44 16.23 3.87 30.33
N ASN A 45 14.95 3.68 30.65
CA ASN A 45 14.26 2.42 30.41
C ASN A 45 14.00 2.22 28.91
N VAL A 46 14.48 1.12 28.35
CA VAL A 46 14.27 0.79 26.93
C VAL A 46 12.87 0.21 26.73
N LEU A 47 12.06 0.84 25.87
CA LEU A 47 10.74 0.36 25.48
C LEU A 47 10.82 -0.65 24.33
N PHE A 48 11.43 -0.21 23.23
CA PHE A 48 11.66 -1.04 22.04
C PHE A 48 13.00 -0.69 21.39
N THR A 49 13.57 -1.64 20.66
CA THR A 49 14.73 -1.46 19.79
C THR A 49 14.30 -1.21 18.34
N GLY A 50 15.20 -0.64 17.53
CA GLY A 50 14.99 -0.47 16.10
C GLY A 50 14.78 -1.81 15.36
N GLN A 51 15.35 -2.90 15.88
CA GLN A 51 15.10 -4.24 15.35
C GLN A 51 13.68 -4.73 15.68
N GLU A 52 13.19 -4.49 16.91
CA GLU A 52 11.81 -4.81 17.27
C GLU A 52 10.78 -4.03 16.43
N ILE A 53 11.08 -2.78 16.04
CA ILE A 53 10.24 -1.99 15.12
C ILE A 53 10.18 -2.66 13.73
N LYS A 54 11.33 -3.08 13.19
CA LYS A 54 11.40 -3.76 11.88
C LYS A 54 10.74 -5.14 11.91
N ASP A 55 10.90 -5.88 13.00
CA ASP A 55 10.23 -7.17 13.15
C ASP A 55 8.72 -6.99 13.36
N GLY A 56 8.30 -5.89 14.00
CA GLY A 56 6.91 -5.45 14.05
C GLY A 56 6.32 -5.18 12.67
N GLN A 57 7.08 -4.53 11.79
CA GLN A 57 6.69 -4.35 10.40
C GLN A 57 6.53 -5.71 9.69
N ASN A 58 7.44 -6.66 9.92
CA ASN A 58 7.33 -8.02 9.35
C ASN A 58 6.10 -8.78 9.90
N VAL A 59 5.74 -8.58 11.17
CA VAL A 59 4.50 -9.12 11.75
C VAL A 59 3.29 -8.53 11.04
N TRP A 60 3.23 -7.20 10.90
CA TRP A 60 2.17 -6.51 10.17
C TRP A 60 2.03 -7.03 8.73
N GLN A 61 3.13 -7.21 8.01
CA GLN A 61 3.13 -7.78 6.65
C GLN A 61 2.56 -9.20 6.62
N SER A 62 2.90 -10.03 7.61
CA SER A 62 2.42 -11.42 7.70
C SER A 62 0.92 -11.54 7.93
N LEU A 63 0.27 -10.48 8.43
CA LEU A 63 -1.19 -10.43 8.60
C LEU A 63 -1.93 -10.07 7.31
N GLY A 64 -1.19 -9.71 6.25
CA GLY A 64 -1.72 -9.12 5.03
C GLY A 64 -1.33 -7.65 4.84
N GLY A 65 -0.76 -7.01 5.86
CA GLY A 65 -0.30 -5.62 5.82
C GLY A 65 -1.39 -4.64 5.37
N GLN A 66 -1.18 -3.98 4.23
CA GLN A 66 -2.11 -3.05 3.58
C GLN A 66 -3.43 -3.70 3.13
N GLN A 67 -3.56 -5.01 3.24
CA GLN A 67 -4.79 -5.73 2.88
C GLN A 67 -5.80 -5.82 4.04
N VAL A 68 -5.38 -5.50 5.28
CA VAL A 68 -6.25 -5.52 6.47
C VAL A 68 -6.80 -4.12 6.76
N GLY A 69 -5.90 -3.13 6.81
CA GLY A 69 -6.19 -1.71 7.03
C GLY A 69 -5.14 -0.87 6.31
N SER A 70 -4.87 0.34 6.81
CA SER A 70 -3.88 1.24 6.19
C SER A 70 -2.76 1.68 7.14
N ILE A 71 -1.61 1.99 6.55
CA ILE A 71 -0.51 2.72 7.18
C ILE A 71 -0.20 3.91 6.29
N TRP A 72 -0.15 5.10 6.88
CA TRP A 72 0.08 6.36 6.16
C TRP A 72 -0.90 6.57 5.00
N GLY A 73 -2.16 6.17 5.19
CA GLY A 73 -3.25 6.33 4.22
C GLY A 73 -3.25 5.31 3.07
N HIS A 74 -2.27 4.41 3.02
CA HIS A 74 -2.17 3.39 1.97
C HIS A 74 -2.63 2.03 2.50
N GLY A 75 -3.62 1.43 1.86
CA GLY A 75 -4.14 0.10 2.16
C GLY A 75 -5.65 -0.02 2.09
N ALA A 76 -6.19 -0.96 2.88
CA ALA A 76 -7.61 -1.29 2.91
C ALA A 76 -8.42 -0.29 3.73
N TYR A 77 -9.74 -0.29 3.50
CA TYR A 77 -10.65 0.74 4.00
C TYR A 77 -11.73 0.22 4.97
N VAL A 78 -11.69 -1.08 5.32
CA VAL A 78 -12.63 -1.65 6.30
C VAL A 78 -12.11 -1.45 7.71
N ALA A 79 -10.89 -1.92 8.00
CA ALA A 79 -10.18 -1.56 9.22
C ALA A 79 -9.61 -0.13 9.11
N PRO A 80 -9.31 0.54 10.24
CA PRO A 80 -8.83 1.92 10.22
C PRO A 80 -7.40 2.03 9.65
N ASP A 81 -6.95 3.28 9.51
CA ASP A 81 -5.53 3.55 9.38
C ASP A 81 -4.87 3.42 10.77
N TRP A 82 -3.92 2.50 10.90
CA TRP A 82 -3.30 2.19 12.20
C TRP A 82 -2.40 3.31 12.72
N SER A 83 -1.79 4.08 11.82
CA SER A 83 -1.01 5.27 12.20
C SER A 83 -1.90 6.37 12.79
N ALA A 84 -3.06 6.61 12.18
CA ALA A 84 -4.02 7.61 12.64
C ALA A 84 -4.78 7.15 13.90
N ASP A 85 -5.25 5.90 13.95
CA ASP A 85 -5.96 5.35 15.11
C ASP A 85 -5.03 5.27 16.34
N PHE A 86 -3.76 4.87 16.15
CA PHE A 86 -2.78 4.88 17.24
C PHE A 86 -2.54 6.31 17.73
N LEU A 87 -2.33 7.27 16.83
CA LEU A 87 -2.11 8.67 17.18
C LEU A 87 -3.28 9.24 17.99
N HIS A 88 -4.50 8.99 17.54
CA HIS A 88 -5.70 9.47 18.23
C HIS A 88 -5.83 8.86 19.63
N ARG A 89 -5.64 7.54 19.76
CA ARG A 89 -5.69 6.84 21.05
C ARG A 89 -4.58 7.27 22.00
N GLU A 90 -3.36 7.51 21.50
CA GLU A 90 -2.25 8.04 22.29
C GLU A 90 -2.59 9.45 22.81
N ALA A 91 -3.11 10.31 21.93
CA ALA A 91 -3.50 11.68 22.25
C ALA A 91 -4.61 11.73 23.31
N THR A 92 -5.71 11.00 23.12
CA THR A 92 -6.84 10.99 24.05
C THR A 92 -6.46 10.37 25.39
N TRP A 93 -5.67 9.30 25.39
CA TRP A 93 -5.19 8.70 26.63
C TRP A 93 -4.36 9.68 27.47
N ILE A 94 -3.45 10.43 26.85
CA ILE A 94 -2.63 11.44 27.55
C ILE A 94 -3.50 12.57 28.10
N LEU A 95 -4.47 13.05 27.31
CA LEU A 95 -5.38 14.12 27.73
C LEU A 95 -6.26 13.68 28.90
N ASP A 96 -6.84 12.47 28.85
CA ASP A 96 -7.64 11.93 29.95
C ASP A 96 -6.79 11.69 31.19
N ARG A 97 -5.53 11.26 31.04
CA ARG A 97 -4.61 11.09 32.16
C ARG A 97 -4.34 12.42 32.87
N TRP A 98 -4.04 13.49 32.13
CA TRP A 98 -3.87 14.83 32.71
C TRP A 98 -5.16 15.38 33.32
N ALA A 99 -6.30 15.21 32.64
CA ALA A 99 -7.60 15.65 33.16
C ALA A 99 -7.94 14.95 34.48
N GLN A 100 -7.66 13.65 34.58
CA GLN A 100 -7.88 12.89 35.80
C GLN A 100 -6.94 13.31 36.93
N ASP A 101 -5.66 13.55 36.63
CA ASP A 101 -4.66 13.92 37.63
C ASP A 101 -4.84 15.36 38.15
N GLU A 102 -5.23 16.29 37.28
CA GLU A 102 -5.31 17.73 37.58
C GLU A 102 -6.72 18.18 37.98
N HIS A 103 -7.77 17.51 37.48
CA HIS A 103 -9.16 17.95 37.63
C HIS A 103 -10.12 16.83 38.07
N GLN A 104 -9.64 15.60 38.26
CA GLN A 104 -10.44 14.44 38.71
C GLN A 104 -11.65 14.13 37.82
N THR A 105 -11.56 14.43 36.52
CA THR A 105 -12.61 14.21 35.52
C THR A 105 -12.01 13.79 34.18
N SER A 106 -12.85 13.42 33.20
CA SER A 106 -12.38 13.12 31.84
C SER A 106 -12.13 14.40 31.04
N TYR A 107 -11.27 14.32 30.03
CA TYR A 107 -10.94 15.47 29.19
C TYR A 107 -12.19 16.09 28.54
N GLU A 108 -13.13 15.26 28.11
CA GLU A 108 -14.38 15.70 27.47
C GLU A 108 -15.30 16.51 28.40
N GLN A 109 -15.19 16.34 29.72
CA GLN A 109 -16.02 17.02 30.72
C GLN A 109 -15.43 18.36 31.18
N LEU A 110 -14.19 18.67 30.81
CA LEU A 110 -13.53 19.94 31.11
C LEU A 110 -14.16 21.11 30.35
N ASP A 111 -14.03 22.31 30.89
CA ASP A 111 -14.38 23.55 30.19
C ASP A 111 -13.41 23.82 29.02
N ALA A 112 -13.85 24.67 28.08
CA ALA A 112 -13.11 24.93 26.84
C ALA A 112 -11.72 25.55 27.05
N GLU A 113 -11.53 26.35 28.10
CA GLU A 113 -10.25 26.98 28.41
C GLU A 113 -9.25 25.93 28.90
N THR A 114 -9.67 25.10 29.84
CA THR A 114 -8.86 23.98 30.35
C THR A 114 -8.54 22.98 29.24
N GLN A 115 -9.52 22.63 28.38
CA GLN A 115 -9.28 21.78 27.22
C GLN A 115 -8.27 22.38 26.24
N ALA A 116 -8.30 23.71 26.01
CA ALA A 116 -7.34 24.38 25.16
C ALA A 116 -5.92 24.34 25.75
N ALA A 117 -5.79 24.54 27.07
CA ALA A 117 -4.51 24.46 27.77
C ALA A 117 -3.88 23.07 27.67
N LEU A 118 -4.66 22.01 27.92
CA LEU A 118 -4.18 20.63 27.81
C LEU A 118 -3.83 20.25 26.36
N ARG A 119 -4.58 20.72 25.36
CA ARG A 119 -4.22 20.53 23.94
C ARG A 119 -2.91 21.20 23.56
N ALA A 120 -2.68 22.43 23.99
CA ALA A 120 -1.41 23.12 23.74
C ALA A 120 -0.22 22.36 24.37
N ARG A 121 -0.43 21.82 25.58
CA ARG A 121 0.55 20.95 26.26
C ARG A 121 0.78 19.65 25.51
N LEU A 122 -0.28 19.01 25.01
CA LEU A 122 -0.21 17.79 24.20
C LEU A 122 0.60 18.02 22.92
N GLN A 123 0.34 19.11 22.21
CA GLN A 123 1.07 19.48 20.99
C GLN A 123 2.57 19.61 21.28
N LYS A 124 2.94 20.31 22.36
CA LYS A 124 4.33 20.39 22.78
C LYS A 124 4.92 19.02 23.10
N GLU A 125 4.17 18.14 23.76
CA GLU A 125 4.65 16.81 24.14
C GLU A 125 4.86 15.87 22.94
N LEU A 126 3.91 15.83 22.00
CA LEU A 126 3.93 14.88 20.88
C LEU A 126 4.69 15.38 19.66
N ARG A 127 4.65 16.69 19.37
CA ARG A 127 5.29 17.25 18.17
C ARG A 127 6.80 17.48 18.34
N THR A 128 7.26 17.73 19.57
CA THR A 128 8.68 17.98 19.81
C THR A 128 9.52 16.76 19.44
N ASN A 129 10.44 16.96 18.52
CA ASN A 129 11.37 15.93 18.08
C ASN A 129 12.46 15.69 19.13
N ARG A 130 12.44 14.50 19.73
CA ARG A 130 13.41 14.05 20.75
C ARG A 130 14.27 12.89 20.25
N TYR A 131 14.42 12.77 18.93
CA TYR A 131 15.39 11.86 18.32
C TYR A 131 16.77 12.51 18.30
N ASP A 132 17.76 11.84 18.89
CA ASP A 132 19.15 12.25 18.80
C ASP A 132 19.88 11.45 17.72
N ALA A 133 20.37 12.14 16.69
CA ALA A 133 21.10 11.52 15.59
C ALA A 133 22.49 10.98 16.00
N GLN A 134 23.08 11.45 17.11
CA GLN A 134 24.38 10.96 17.56
C GLN A 134 24.28 9.61 18.27
N SER A 135 23.37 9.49 19.25
CA SER A 135 23.13 8.22 19.95
C SER A 135 22.21 7.26 19.16
N GLY A 136 21.36 7.79 18.30
CA GLY A 136 20.29 7.06 17.64
C GLY A 136 19.08 6.79 18.54
N ASP A 137 19.04 7.35 19.75
CA ASP A 137 17.95 7.15 20.70
C ASP A 137 16.80 8.12 20.43
N LEU A 138 15.57 7.61 20.53
CA LEU A 138 14.36 8.42 20.63
C LEU A 138 13.91 8.44 22.09
N VAL A 139 13.95 9.61 22.73
CA VAL A 139 13.55 9.77 24.13
C VAL A 139 12.08 10.15 24.23
N VAL A 140 11.30 9.38 24.98
CA VAL A 140 9.90 9.66 25.31
C VAL A 140 9.72 9.94 26.80
N SER A 141 8.71 10.72 27.17
CA SER A 141 8.40 10.93 28.59
C SER A 141 7.86 9.64 29.24
N PRO A 142 8.00 9.46 30.56
CA PRO A 142 7.38 8.32 31.27
C PRO A 142 5.87 8.24 31.04
N LEU A 143 5.19 9.40 31.01
CA LEU A 143 3.76 9.47 30.69
C LEU A 143 3.44 8.94 29.29
N ARG A 144 4.22 9.34 28.27
CA ARG A 144 4.02 8.85 26.91
C ARG A 144 4.32 7.35 26.83
N ALA A 145 5.28 6.84 27.60
CA ALA A 145 5.55 5.41 27.70
C ALA A 145 4.33 4.62 28.24
N GLU A 146 3.65 5.14 29.27
CA GLU A 146 2.39 4.56 29.78
C GLU A 146 1.29 4.59 28.71
N ALA A 147 1.18 5.67 27.94
CA ALA A 147 0.24 5.78 26.83
C ALA A 147 0.50 4.71 25.75
N ILE A 148 1.76 4.56 25.33
CA ILE A 148 2.20 3.54 24.36
C ILE A 148 1.86 2.13 24.84
N GLU A 149 2.02 1.84 26.13
CA GLU A 149 1.67 0.56 26.71
C GLU A 149 0.14 0.33 26.72
N ALA A 150 -0.63 1.35 27.12
CA ALA A 150 -2.09 1.28 27.13
C ALA A 150 -2.69 1.05 25.74
N VAL A 151 -2.20 1.78 24.74
CA VAL A 151 -2.58 1.59 23.33
C VAL A 151 -2.12 0.21 22.82
N GLY A 152 -0.94 -0.25 23.23
CA GLY A 152 -0.45 -1.59 22.92
C GLY A 152 -1.34 -2.72 23.44
N ARG A 153 -1.89 -2.58 24.65
CA ARG A 153 -2.88 -3.53 25.19
C ARG A 153 -4.15 -3.58 24.35
N HIS A 154 -4.61 -2.43 23.84
CA HIS A 154 -5.76 -2.40 22.94
C HIS A 154 -5.50 -3.23 21.67
N TYR A 155 -4.38 -3.01 20.98
CA TYR A 155 -4.06 -3.77 19.77
C TYR A 155 -3.75 -5.25 20.04
N ALA A 156 -3.12 -5.58 21.17
CA ALA A 156 -2.94 -6.97 21.59
C ALA A 156 -4.29 -7.69 21.75
N GLY A 157 -5.29 -7.03 22.34
CA GLY A 157 -6.66 -7.54 22.41
C GLY A 157 -7.34 -7.67 21.05
N LEU A 158 -7.21 -6.63 20.21
CA LEU A 158 -7.83 -6.58 18.88
C LEU A 158 -7.34 -7.71 17.97
N PHE A 159 -6.02 -7.88 17.86
CA PHE A 159 -5.42 -8.93 17.03
C PHE A 159 -5.33 -10.31 17.73
N GLY A 160 -5.60 -10.35 19.04
CA GLY A 160 -5.68 -11.57 19.85
C GLY A 160 -7.09 -12.18 19.88
N ASP A 161 -7.50 -12.68 21.04
CA ASP A 161 -8.81 -13.32 21.27
C ASP A 161 -9.65 -12.68 22.39
N ALA A 162 -9.27 -11.47 22.84
CA ALA A 162 -9.99 -10.73 23.87
C ALA A 162 -11.49 -10.60 23.53
N PRO A 163 -12.42 -11.17 24.33
CA PRO A 163 -13.86 -11.19 24.02
C PRO A 163 -14.47 -9.79 23.83
N GLU A 164 -14.01 -8.82 24.62
CA GLU A 164 -14.44 -7.41 24.56
C GLU A 164 -14.12 -6.72 23.23
N GLN A 165 -13.15 -7.24 22.48
CA GLN A 165 -12.81 -6.75 21.14
C GLN A 165 -13.59 -7.48 20.02
N GLY A 166 -14.51 -8.39 20.36
CA GLY A 166 -15.26 -9.20 19.38
C GLY A 166 -16.04 -8.36 18.37
N ALA A 167 -16.85 -7.42 18.86
CA ALA A 167 -17.65 -6.54 18.00
C ALA A 167 -16.77 -5.65 17.11
N LEU A 168 -15.65 -5.15 17.64
CA LEU A 168 -14.72 -4.32 16.89
C LEU A 168 -13.96 -5.12 15.82
N ARG A 169 -13.53 -6.35 16.14
CA ARG A 169 -12.94 -7.29 15.18
C ARG A 169 -13.89 -7.59 14.04
N ASP A 170 -15.17 -7.84 14.34
CA ASP A 170 -16.19 -8.08 13.32
C ASP A 170 -16.38 -6.84 12.44
N ALA A 171 -16.48 -5.65 13.03
CA ALA A 171 -16.58 -4.39 12.28
C ALA A 171 -15.37 -4.13 11.36
N TYR A 172 -14.17 -4.60 11.77
CA TYR A 172 -12.94 -4.47 10.97
C TYR A 172 -12.67 -5.68 10.06
N ALA A 173 -13.57 -6.67 10.03
CA ALA A 173 -13.39 -7.94 9.32
C ALA A 173 -12.07 -8.68 9.66
N ILE A 174 -11.63 -8.57 10.92
CA ILE A 174 -10.42 -9.22 11.44
C ILE A 174 -10.81 -10.52 12.16
N PRO A 175 -10.26 -11.68 11.77
CA PRO A 175 -10.54 -12.93 12.46
C PRO A 175 -9.93 -12.93 13.87
N ALA A 176 -10.61 -13.58 14.82
CA ALA A 176 -10.03 -13.83 16.14
C ALA A 176 -8.72 -14.62 16.06
N LYS A 177 -7.77 -14.30 16.93
CA LYS A 177 -6.41 -14.86 16.93
C LYS A 177 -5.68 -14.60 15.61
N ALA A 178 -5.82 -13.41 15.03
CA ALA A 178 -5.04 -13.01 13.85
C ALA A 178 -3.54 -13.10 14.14
N ILE A 179 -3.10 -12.69 15.34
CA ILE A 179 -1.76 -12.95 15.88
C ILE A 179 -1.84 -14.04 16.94
N LYS A 180 -0.93 -15.01 16.87
CA LYS A 180 -0.96 -16.21 17.72
C LYS A 180 -0.18 -16.08 19.03
N THR A 181 0.79 -15.16 19.12
CA THR A 181 1.71 -15.08 20.26
C THR A 181 1.84 -13.66 20.81
N PRO A 182 1.95 -13.49 22.15
CA PRO A 182 2.15 -12.18 22.78
C PRO A 182 3.41 -11.44 22.29
N GLU A 183 4.47 -12.18 21.96
CA GLU A 183 5.73 -11.60 21.48
C GLU A 183 5.51 -10.86 20.17
N ARG A 184 4.75 -11.45 19.22
CA ARG A 184 4.41 -10.79 17.96
C ARG A 184 3.49 -9.59 18.16
N GLN A 185 2.61 -9.61 19.16
CA GLN A 185 1.75 -8.47 19.50
C GLN A 185 2.59 -7.28 20.02
N LYS A 186 3.58 -7.54 20.87
CA LYS A 186 4.53 -6.51 21.33
C LYS A 186 5.30 -5.90 20.16
N LEU A 187 5.79 -6.72 19.24
CA LEU A 187 6.50 -6.26 18.05
C LEU A 187 5.59 -5.39 17.17
N LEU A 188 4.36 -5.83 16.92
CA LEU A 188 3.39 -5.05 16.15
C LEU A 188 3.16 -3.65 16.77
N ASN A 189 3.03 -3.59 18.10
CA ASN A 189 2.89 -2.33 18.82
C ASN A 189 4.08 -1.38 18.58
N ALA A 190 5.32 -1.91 18.58
CA ALA A 190 6.51 -1.11 18.30
C ALA A 190 6.47 -0.48 16.90
N PHE A 191 6.00 -1.23 15.90
CA PHE A 191 5.84 -0.72 14.54
C PHE A 191 4.72 0.34 14.44
N PHE A 192 3.55 0.10 15.03
CA PHE A 192 2.45 1.07 15.00
C PHE A 192 2.79 2.36 15.75
N PHE A 193 3.47 2.25 16.91
CA PHE A 193 4.01 3.40 17.60
C PHE A 193 4.95 4.20 16.69
N TRP A 194 5.93 3.55 16.05
CA TRP A 194 6.86 4.24 15.17
C TRP A 194 6.13 4.90 13.99
N ALA A 195 5.21 4.19 13.35
CA ALA A 195 4.42 4.73 12.24
C ALA A 195 3.63 5.98 12.67
N SER A 196 2.98 5.94 13.82
CA SER A 196 2.26 7.09 14.41
C SER A 196 3.19 8.24 14.81
N TRP A 197 4.34 7.92 15.42
CA TRP A 197 5.34 8.92 15.82
C TRP A 197 5.82 9.78 14.64
N THR A 198 6.00 9.16 13.46
CA THR A 198 6.35 9.91 12.24
C THR A 198 5.25 10.89 11.80
N CYS A 199 4.00 10.61 12.15
CA CYS A 199 2.85 11.43 11.75
C CYS A 199 2.68 12.71 12.57
N VAL A 200 3.19 12.73 13.80
CA VAL A 200 3.00 13.84 14.75
C VAL A 200 4.28 14.63 15.04
N THR A 201 5.46 14.03 14.83
CA THR A 201 6.74 14.65 15.20
C THR A 201 7.26 15.58 14.11
N ASP A 202 7.58 16.82 14.48
CA ASP A 202 8.14 17.83 13.59
C ASP A 202 9.53 17.41 13.05
N ARG A 203 9.80 17.71 11.78
CA ARG A 203 11.14 17.51 11.21
C ARG A 203 12.15 18.42 11.92
N PRO A 204 13.42 18.02 12.03
CA PRO A 204 14.45 18.88 12.61
C PRO A 204 14.51 20.25 11.92
N GLY A 205 14.33 21.34 12.68
CA GLY A 205 14.36 22.71 12.15
C GLY A 205 13.12 23.13 11.33
N SER A 206 12.01 22.38 11.43
CA SER A 206 10.76 22.62 10.71
C SER A 206 9.58 22.67 11.68
N ASP A 207 8.47 23.25 11.25
CA ASP A 207 7.16 23.25 11.92
C ASP A 207 6.16 22.25 11.29
N VAL A 208 6.69 21.34 10.45
CA VAL A 208 5.93 20.32 9.73
C VAL A 208 6.45 18.93 10.09
N THR A 209 5.53 17.98 10.27
CA THR A 209 5.85 16.59 10.61
C THR A 209 6.51 15.82 9.46
N TYR A 210 7.08 14.64 9.74
CA TYR A 210 7.71 13.82 8.70
C TYR A 210 6.76 13.46 7.55
N THR A 211 5.46 13.36 7.82
CA THR A 211 4.38 13.06 6.87
C THR A 211 3.62 14.29 6.37
N GLN A 212 4.20 15.50 6.46
CA GLN A 212 3.56 16.73 5.99
C GLN A 212 2.25 17.07 6.72
N ASN A 213 2.23 16.88 8.05
CA ASN A 213 1.06 17.08 8.94
C ASN A 213 -0.12 16.16 8.64
N TRP A 214 0.10 15.03 7.97
CA TRP A 214 -0.87 13.95 7.88
C TRP A 214 -0.73 13.01 9.09
N PRO A 215 -1.81 12.44 9.67
CA PRO A 215 -3.22 12.57 9.30
C PRO A 215 -3.85 13.83 9.92
N ALA A 216 -5.03 14.22 9.45
CA ALA A 216 -5.80 15.29 10.07
C ALA A 216 -6.17 14.91 11.52
N GLU A 217 -5.57 15.62 12.48
CA GLU A 217 -5.76 15.38 13.91
C GLU A 217 -5.69 16.73 14.65
N PRO A 218 -6.84 17.36 14.93
CA PRO A 218 -6.90 18.66 15.58
C PRO A 218 -6.29 18.68 16.99
N LEU A 219 -6.30 17.56 17.72
CA LEU A 219 -5.72 17.49 19.08
C LEU A 219 -4.22 17.80 19.07
N VAL A 220 -3.51 17.36 18.04
CA VAL A 220 -2.05 17.54 17.88
C VAL A 220 -1.68 18.62 16.86
N GLY A 221 -2.66 19.39 16.39
CA GLY A 221 -2.43 20.50 15.45
C GLY A 221 -2.04 20.05 14.05
N ASN A 222 -2.33 18.81 13.66
CA ASN A 222 -2.11 18.37 12.30
C ASN A 222 -3.16 18.97 11.36
N ALA A 223 -2.72 19.94 10.56
CA ALA A 223 -3.53 20.63 9.57
C ALA A 223 -2.74 20.82 8.25
N PRO A 224 -3.42 21.01 7.11
CA PRO A 224 -2.76 21.25 5.82
C PRO A 224 -1.78 22.43 5.90
N THR A 225 -0.56 22.20 5.41
CA THR A 225 0.47 23.24 5.36
C THR A 225 0.15 24.28 4.28
N ALA A 226 0.69 25.49 4.40
CA ALA A 226 0.53 26.53 3.38
C ALA A 226 1.02 26.06 1.99
N ALA A 227 2.11 25.29 1.96
CA ALA A 227 2.65 24.72 0.72
C ALA A 227 1.65 23.78 0.02
N ILE A 228 0.95 22.91 0.76
CA ILE A 228 -0.07 22.01 0.20
C ILE A 228 -1.18 22.81 -0.49
N VAL A 229 -1.65 23.90 0.13
CA VAL A 229 -2.71 24.75 -0.45
C VAL A 229 -2.24 25.42 -1.74
N VAL A 230 -1.04 26.03 -1.73
CA VAL A 230 -0.49 26.73 -2.90
C VAL A 230 -0.31 25.77 -4.08
N TRP A 231 0.31 24.60 -3.86
CA TRP A 231 0.53 23.62 -4.93
C TRP A 231 -0.77 23.02 -5.46
N SER A 232 -1.79 22.86 -4.61
CA SER A 232 -3.12 22.41 -5.05
C SER A 232 -3.72 23.40 -6.05
N VAL A 233 -3.74 24.70 -5.72
CA VAL A 233 -4.25 25.74 -6.63
C VAL A 233 -3.45 25.79 -7.94
N LEU A 234 -2.12 25.77 -7.86
CA LEU A 234 -1.26 25.78 -9.05
C LEU A 234 -1.50 24.57 -9.96
N SER A 235 -1.73 23.38 -9.38
CA SER A 235 -2.01 22.17 -10.17
C SER A 235 -3.28 22.30 -11.02
N PHE A 236 -4.36 22.91 -10.48
CA PHE A 236 -5.58 23.18 -11.23
C PHE A 236 -5.35 24.18 -12.36
N VAL A 237 -4.57 25.24 -12.10
CA VAL A 237 -4.23 26.24 -13.13
C VAL A 237 -3.44 25.58 -14.27
N PHE A 238 -2.41 24.78 -13.95
CA PHE A 238 -1.62 24.08 -14.96
C PHE A 238 -2.42 23.04 -15.73
N LEU A 239 -3.35 22.33 -15.08
CA LEU A 239 -4.25 21.38 -15.74
C LEU A 239 -5.11 22.08 -16.79
N LEU A 240 -5.80 23.16 -16.42
CA LEU A 240 -6.68 23.91 -17.33
C LEU A 240 -5.89 24.55 -18.47
N ALA A 241 -4.73 25.13 -18.17
CA ALA A 241 -3.84 25.69 -19.18
C ALA A 241 -3.35 24.60 -20.15
N GLY A 242 -3.00 23.42 -19.64
CA GLY A 242 -2.56 22.27 -20.44
C GLY A 242 -3.66 21.75 -21.36
N ILE A 243 -4.89 21.58 -20.86
CA ILE A 243 -6.06 21.16 -21.67
C ILE A 243 -6.33 22.21 -22.76
N GLY A 244 -6.36 23.50 -22.39
CA GLY A 244 -6.60 24.59 -23.34
C GLY A 244 -5.54 24.66 -24.43
N ALA A 245 -4.25 24.54 -24.06
CA ALA A 245 -3.14 24.54 -25.00
C ALA A 245 -3.20 23.32 -25.95
N LEU A 246 -3.53 22.14 -25.44
CA LEU A 246 -3.66 20.93 -26.25
C LEU A 246 -4.83 21.03 -27.23
N ALA A 247 -5.99 21.50 -26.76
CA ALA A 247 -7.16 21.71 -27.61
C ALA A 247 -6.90 22.75 -28.70
N TRP A 248 -6.25 23.87 -28.35
CA TRP A 248 -5.82 24.88 -29.32
C TRP A 248 -4.85 24.30 -30.36
N TYR A 249 -3.84 23.56 -29.91
CA TYR A 249 -2.86 22.91 -30.78
C TYR A 249 -3.53 21.96 -31.78
N PHE A 250 -4.41 21.07 -31.32
CA PHE A 250 -5.16 20.16 -32.19
C PHE A 250 -6.08 20.90 -33.16
N ALA A 251 -6.78 21.95 -32.72
CA ALA A 251 -7.64 22.75 -33.59
C ALA A 251 -6.84 23.42 -34.73
N VAL A 252 -5.63 23.89 -34.45
CA VAL A 252 -4.74 24.47 -35.46
C VAL A 252 -4.15 23.40 -36.38
N GLN A 253 -3.80 22.22 -35.85
CA GLN A 253 -3.19 21.14 -36.62
C GLN A 253 -4.19 20.40 -37.52
N ASN A 254 -5.42 20.14 -37.05
CA ASN A 254 -6.47 19.52 -37.85
C ASN A 254 -6.90 20.39 -39.04
N ARG A 255 -6.83 21.72 -38.92
CA ARG A 255 -7.03 22.62 -40.07
C ARG A 255 -5.96 22.49 -41.16
N ARG A 256 -4.81 21.85 -40.87
CA ARG A 256 -3.69 21.63 -41.81
C ARG A 256 -3.71 20.25 -42.46
N HIS A 257 -4.47 19.30 -41.91
CA HIS A 257 -4.62 17.95 -42.45
C HIS A 257 -6.04 17.78 -43.00
N THR A 258 -6.26 18.31 -44.21
CA THR A 258 -7.35 17.87 -45.08
C THR A 258 -6.81 16.80 -46.01
N ASP A 259 -7.49 15.66 -46.06
CA ASP A 259 -7.31 14.52 -46.97
C ASP A 259 -6.06 13.65 -46.83
N ASP A 260 -6.32 12.42 -46.39
CA ASP A 260 -5.77 11.19 -46.98
C ASP A 260 -6.78 10.06 -46.67
N SER A 261 -7.97 10.12 -47.26
CA SER A 261 -8.89 8.98 -47.24
C SER A 261 -8.39 7.93 -48.24
N ASN A 262 -7.32 7.22 -47.89
CA ASN A 262 -7.01 5.97 -48.57
C ASN A 262 -8.23 5.06 -48.39
N GLY A 263 -8.80 4.58 -49.51
CA GLY A 263 -9.96 3.69 -49.49
C GLY A 263 -9.69 2.52 -48.54
N LEU A 264 -10.71 2.11 -47.79
CA LEU A 264 -10.62 0.95 -46.93
C LEU A 264 -10.25 -0.28 -47.80
N PRO A 265 -9.36 -1.16 -47.34
CA PRO A 265 -9.03 -2.38 -48.08
C PRO A 265 -10.29 -3.24 -48.26
N GLU A 266 -10.45 -3.86 -49.43
CA GLU A 266 -11.61 -4.69 -49.77
C GLU A 266 -11.71 -5.97 -48.93
N THR A 267 -10.59 -6.44 -48.39
CA THR A 267 -10.50 -7.61 -47.52
C THR A 267 -9.77 -7.27 -46.23
N ASP A 268 -10.19 -7.86 -45.11
CA ASP A 268 -9.53 -7.67 -43.83
C ASP A 268 -8.16 -8.36 -43.84
N PRO A 269 -7.05 -7.59 -43.80
CA PRO A 269 -5.71 -8.15 -43.86
C PRO A 269 -5.38 -9.03 -42.65
N LEU A 270 -6.12 -8.91 -41.54
CA LEU A 270 -5.93 -9.75 -40.36
C LEU A 270 -6.63 -11.11 -40.49
N LEU A 271 -7.77 -11.19 -41.20
CA LEU A 271 -8.44 -12.46 -41.49
C LEU A 271 -7.69 -13.30 -42.54
N ALA A 272 -6.86 -12.64 -43.38
CA ALA A 272 -5.99 -13.32 -44.34
C ALA A 272 -4.79 -14.03 -43.69
N LEU A 273 -4.50 -13.77 -42.41
CA LEU A 273 -3.40 -14.43 -41.69
C LEU A 273 -3.77 -15.88 -41.34
N SER A 274 -2.94 -16.83 -41.79
CA SER A 274 -3.02 -18.21 -41.33
C SER A 274 -2.33 -18.35 -39.96
N PRO A 275 -3.04 -18.67 -38.86
CA PRO A 275 -2.44 -18.65 -37.53
C PRO A 275 -1.37 -19.74 -37.38
N THR A 276 -0.17 -19.32 -37.01
CA THR A 276 0.97 -20.21 -36.75
C THR A 276 0.73 -21.09 -35.50
N PRO A 277 1.43 -22.21 -35.35
CA PRO A 277 1.41 -23.03 -34.14
C PRO A 277 1.54 -22.25 -32.81
N SER A 278 2.44 -21.27 -32.71
CA SER A 278 2.58 -20.42 -31.51
C SER A 278 1.40 -19.46 -31.31
N MET A 279 0.85 -18.86 -32.37
CA MET A 279 -0.36 -18.04 -32.28
C MET A 279 -1.54 -18.86 -31.76
N ARG A 280 -1.73 -20.09 -32.25
CA ARG A 280 -2.78 -20.98 -31.73
C ARG A 280 -2.55 -21.36 -30.27
N ALA A 281 -1.29 -21.48 -29.86
CA ALA A 281 -0.94 -21.79 -28.47
C ALA A 281 -1.25 -20.65 -27.49
N THR A 282 -1.48 -19.40 -27.94
CA THR A 282 -1.91 -18.31 -27.05
C THR A 282 -3.39 -18.41 -26.67
N LEU A 283 -4.20 -19.20 -27.37
CA LEU A 283 -5.64 -19.36 -27.07
C LEU A 283 -5.89 -19.78 -25.62
N LYS A 284 -5.05 -20.67 -25.06
CA LYS A 284 -5.14 -21.10 -23.67
C LYS A 284 -4.87 -19.97 -22.66
N TYR A 285 -4.07 -18.96 -23.03
CA TYR A 285 -3.86 -17.79 -22.19
C TYR A 285 -5.16 -17.00 -22.04
N PHE A 286 -5.88 -16.75 -23.15
CA PHE A 286 -7.14 -16.02 -23.10
C PHE A 286 -8.22 -16.76 -22.29
N TRP A 287 -8.30 -18.09 -22.39
CA TRP A 287 -9.17 -18.89 -21.53
C TRP A 287 -8.81 -18.77 -20.05
N VAL A 288 -7.52 -18.82 -19.71
CA VAL A 288 -7.07 -18.60 -18.33
C VAL A 288 -7.36 -17.16 -17.88
N CYS A 289 -7.13 -16.14 -18.71
CA CYS A 289 -7.48 -14.76 -18.38
C CYS A 289 -8.97 -14.62 -18.04
N ALA A 290 -9.86 -15.22 -18.85
CA ALA A 290 -11.28 -15.20 -18.58
C ALA A 290 -11.62 -15.89 -17.24
N ALA A 291 -11.00 -17.04 -16.95
CA ALA A 291 -11.18 -17.74 -15.69
C ALA A 291 -10.68 -16.93 -14.48
N LEU A 292 -9.49 -16.31 -14.59
CA LEU A 292 -8.94 -15.45 -13.54
C LEU A 292 -9.80 -14.19 -13.33
N MET A 293 -10.37 -13.63 -14.39
CA MET A 293 -11.30 -12.49 -14.29
C MET A 293 -12.57 -12.88 -13.53
N VAL A 294 -13.19 -14.03 -13.84
CA VAL A 294 -14.37 -14.52 -13.10
C VAL A 294 -14.03 -14.77 -11.63
N LEU A 295 -12.88 -15.40 -11.35
CA LEU A 295 -12.41 -15.62 -9.98
C LEU A 295 -12.17 -14.29 -9.24
N GLN A 296 -11.56 -13.31 -9.91
CA GLN A 296 -11.29 -11.99 -9.36
C GLN A 296 -12.57 -11.25 -9.00
N VAL A 297 -13.58 -11.28 -9.87
CA VAL A 297 -14.91 -10.69 -9.60
C VAL A 297 -15.57 -11.39 -8.42
N GLY A 298 -15.54 -12.73 -8.37
CA GLY A 298 -16.07 -13.51 -7.25
C GLY A 298 -15.41 -13.17 -5.92
N LEU A 299 -14.08 -13.06 -5.88
CA LEU A 299 -13.34 -12.65 -4.69
C LEU A 299 -13.62 -11.20 -4.30
N GLY A 300 -13.90 -10.33 -5.28
CA GLY A 300 -14.36 -8.96 -5.04
C GLY A 300 -15.71 -8.94 -4.32
N ALA A 301 -16.65 -9.77 -4.75
CA ALA A 301 -17.94 -9.92 -4.09
C ALA A 301 -17.81 -10.42 -2.64
N VAL A 302 -16.96 -11.44 -2.39
CA VAL A 302 -16.70 -11.93 -1.03
C VAL A 302 -16.03 -10.86 -0.15
N THR A 303 -15.05 -10.13 -0.70
CA THR A 303 -14.37 -9.04 0.01
C THR A 303 -15.33 -7.92 0.39
N ALA A 304 -16.24 -7.54 -0.51
CA ALA A 304 -17.27 -6.54 -0.24
C ALA A 304 -18.26 -7.01 0.83
N HIS A 305 -18.61 -8.30 0.84
CA HIS A 305 -19.53 -8.90 1.81
C HIS A 305 -19.01 -8.79 3.24
N TYR A 306 -17.71 -8.96 3.46
CA TYR A 306 -17.08 -8.76 4.76
C TYR A 306 -17.18 -7.32 5.28
N GLY A 307 -17.30 -6.32 4.39
CA GLY A 307 -17.59 -4.95 4.81
C GLY A 307 -19.00 -4.73 5.34
N VAL A 308 -19.90 -5.71 5.19
CA VAL A 308 -21.31 -5.64 5.61
C VAL A 308 -21.60 -6.61 6.77
N GLU A 309 -21.19 -7.88 6.65
CA GLU A 309 -21.44 -8.92 7.66
C GLU A 309 -20.23 -9.19 8.58
N GLY A 310 -19.16 -8.40 8.46
CA GLY A 310 -17.97 -8.52 9.29
C GLY A 310 -17.20 -9.82 9.04
N SER A 311 -17.13 -10.71 10.03
CA SER A 311 -16.45 -12.02 9.89
C SER A 311 -17.37 -13.13 9.33
N GLY A 312 -18.66 -12.84 9.13
CA GLY A 312 -19.66 -13.77 8.62
C GLY A 312 -19.79 -13.84 7.09
N PHE A 313 -20.39 -14.92 6.58
CA PHE A 313 -20.80 -15.06 5.19
C PHE A 313 -22.10 -15.88 5.09
N TYR A 314 -23.27 -15.25 5.22
CA TYR A 314 -24.59 -15.93 5.23
C TYR A 314 -24.67 -17.09 6.25
N GLY A 315 -24.11 -16.88 7.45
CA GLY A 315 -24.03 -17.90 8.51
C GLY A 315 -22.88 -18.91 8.36
N ILE A 316 -22.12 -18.85 7.25
CA ILE A 316 -20.92 -19.68 7.04
C ILE A 316 -19.71 -18.97 7.66
N PRO A 317 -18.88 -19.63 8.49
CA PRO A 317 -17.70 -19.03 9.11
C PRO A 317 -16.51 -18.97 8.14
N LEU A 318 -16.70 -18.36 6.96
CA LEU A 318 -15.73 -18.35 5.87
C LEU A 318 -14.41 -17.69 6.28
N ALA A 319 -14.46 -16.67 7.15
CA ALA A 319 -13.27 -15.92 7.58
C ALA A 319 -12.22 -16.79 8.30
N LYS A 320 -12.59 -17.96 8.81
CA LYS A 320 -11.64 -18.92 9.39
C LYS A 320 -10.67 -19.49 8.35
N TYR A 321 -11.14 -19.65 7.11
CA TYR A 321 -10.37 -20.24 6.03
C TYR A 321 -9.92 -19.18 5.03
N LEU A 322 -10.79 -18.25 4.68
CA LEU A 322 -10.54 -17.26 3.65
C LEU A 322 -10.86 -15.85 4.18
N PRO A 323 -10.05 -15.31 5.11
CA PRO A 323 -10.32 -14.02 5.74
C PRO A 323 -10.25 -12.87 4.73
N TYR A 324 -10.84 -11.72 5.10
CA TYR A 324 -10.87 -10.48 4.32
C TYR A 324 -9.52 -10.14 3.67
N ALA A 325 -8.44 -10.22 4.45
CA ALA A 325 -7.10 -9.94 3.95
C ALA A 325 -6.76 -10.80 2.73
N VAL A 326 -7.00 -12.12 2.78
CA VAL A 326 -6.70 -13.03 1.67
C VAL A 326 -7.60 -12.76 0.47
N THR A 327 -8.90 -12.54 0.68
CA THR A 327 -9.82 -12.28 -0.44
C THR A 327 -9.48 -10.97 -1.15
N ARG A 328 -9.12 -9.92 -0.40
CA ARG A 328 -8.67 -8.63 -0.96
C ARG A 328 -7.33 -8.76 -1.67
N THR A 329 -6.36 -9.46 -1.07
CA THR A 329 -5.07 -9.77 -1.70
C THR A 329 -5.27 -10.44 -3.05
N TRP A 330 -6.06 -11.51 -3.10
CA TRP A 330 -6.26 -12.25 -4.33
C TRP A 330 -7.09 -11.46 -5.34
N HIS A 331 -8.09 -10.68 -4.91
CA HIS A 331 -8.87 -9.81 -5.80
C HIS A 331 -7.97 -8.78 -6.51
N THR A 332 -7.15 -8.05 -5.75
CA THR A 332 -6.27 -7.00 -6.30
C THR A 332 -5.16 -7.60 -7.17
N GLN A 333 -4.51 -8.66 -6.68
CA GLN A 333 -3.42 -9.33 -7.40
C GLN A 333 -3.89 -10.01 -8.69
N LEU A 334 -5.03 -10.70 -8.68
CA LEU A 334 -5.58 -11.29 -9.89
C LEU A 334 -5.96 -10.22 -10.92
N GLY A 335 -6.41 -9.04 -10.46
CA GLY A 335 -6.64 -7.87 -11.31
C GLY A 335 -5.39 -7.51 -12.13
N ILE A 336 -4.21 -7.55 -11.51
CA ILE A 336 -2.93 -7.34 -12.22
C ILE A 336 -2.64 -8.53 -13.14
N PHE A 337 -2.74 -9.75 -12.64
CA PHE A 337 -2.31 -10.94 -13.37
C PHE A 337 -3.10 -11.18 -14.66
N TRP A 338 -4.43 -11.11 -14.64
CA TRP A 338 -5.20 -11.39 -15.86
C TRP A 338 -5.01 -10.28 -16.90
N ILE A 339 -4.91 -9.01 -16.49
CA ILE A 339 -4.65 -7.88 -17.39
C ILE A 339 -3.27 -8.03 -18.04
N ALA A 340 -2.23 -8.24 -17.23
CA ALA A 340 -0.86 -8.42 -17.74
C ALA A 340 -0.75 -9.65 -18.67
N THR A 341 -1.39 -10.76 -18.29
CA THR A 341 -1.41 -11.98 -19.09
C THR A 341 -2.14 -11.78 -20.42
N ALA A 342 -3.22 -10.98 -20.45
CA ALA A 342 -3.92 -10.65 -21.69
C ALA A 342 -3.04 -9.84 -22.65
N TRP A 343 -2.33 -8.82 -22.16
CA TRP A 343 -1.39 -8.05 -22.99
C TRP A 343 -0.20 -8.88 -23.46
N LEU A 344 0.34 -9.74 -22.60
CA LEU A 344 1.38 -10.69 -22.96
C LEU A 344 0.90 -11.66 -24.06
N ALA A 345 -0.29 -12.24 -23.92
CA ALA A 345 -0.88 -13.14 -24.91
C ALA A 345 -1.10 -12.43 -26.25
N THR A 346 -1.55 -11.17 -26.23
CA THR A 346 -1.67 -10.33 -27.42
C THR A 346 -0.31 -10.10 -28.08
N GLY A 347 0.72 -9.75 -27.31
CA GLY A 347 2.08 -9.58 -27.83
C GLY A 347 2.63 -10.85 -28.48
N LEU A 348 2.45 -12.00 -27.81
CA LEU A 348 2.84 -13.31 -28.34
C LEU A 348 2.08 -13.71 -29.61
N PHE A 349 0.80 -13.33 -29.71
CA PHE A 349 0.00 -13.54 -30.91
C PHE A 349 0.44 -12.65 -32.07
N MET A 350 0.74 -11.38 -31.78
CA MET A 350 1.15 -10.40 -32.80
C MET A 350 2.59 -10.60 -33.27
N ALA A 351 3.48 -11.17 -32.46
CA ALA A 351 4.90 -11.30 -32.80
C ALA A 351 5.16 -12.04 -34.15
N PRO A 352 4.59 -13.23 -34.42
CA PRO A 352 4.72 -13.88 -35.72
C PRO A 352 4.05 -13.13 -36.87
N ALA A 353 2.95 -12.40 -36.59
CA ALA A 353 2.25 -11.61 -37.60
C ALA A 353 3.09 -10.40 -38.06
N VAL A 354 3.85 -9.80 -37.14
CA VAL A 354 4.76 -8.69 -37.44
C VAL A 354 6.04 -9.17 -38.14
N SER A 355 6.61 -10.31 -37.72
CA SER A 355 7.83 -10.85 -38.33
C SER A 355 7.59 -11.53 -39.68
N GLY A 356 6.35 -11.96 -39.97
CA GLY A 356 5.99 -12.71 -41.17
C GLY A 356 6.48 -14.17 -41.18
N TYR A 357 7.08 -14.65 -40.09
CA TYR A 357 7.51 -16.04 -39.93
C TYR A 357 7.51 -16.48 -38.46
N GLU A 358 7.42 -17.78 -38.20
CA GLU A 358 7.52 -18.34 -36.85
C GLU A 358 8.98 -18.69 -36.48
N PRO A 359 9.57 -18.06 -35.45
CA PRO A 359 10.89 -18.44 -34.96
C PRO A 359 10.95 -19.89 -34.45
N LYS A 360 12.13 -20.51 -34.55
CA LYS A 360 12.35 -21.87 -34.04
C LYS A 360 12.05 -21.91 -32.55
N PHE A 361 11.31 -22.94 -32.13
CA PHE A 361 10.89 -23.17 -30.74
C PHE A 361 9.94 -22.10 -30.14
N GLN A 362 9.36 -21.20 -30.94
CA GLN A 362 8.43 -20.18 -30.43
C GLN A 362 7.27 -20.80 -29.65
N ARG A 363 6.62 -21.84 -30.21
CA ARG A 363 5.55 -22.57 -29.52
C ARG A 363 5.99 -23.18 -28.19
N LEU A 364 7.24 -23.66 -28.10
CA LEU A 364 7.78 -24.21 -26.86
C LEU A 364 7.92 -23.10 -25.81
N GLY A 365 8.50 -21.96 -26.17
CA GLY A 365 8.60 -20.77 -25.30
C GLY A 365 7.24 -20.33 -24.78
N VAL A 366 6.24 -20.20 -25.67
CA VAL A 366 4.85 -19.89 -25.30
C VAL A 366 4.27 -20.91 -24.31
N ASN A 367 4.61 -22.19 -24.43
CA ASN A 367 4.14 -23.21 -23.51
C ASN A 367 4.85 -23.19 -22.15
N VAL A 368 6.17 -22.96 -22.14
CA VAL A 368 6.97 -22.83 -20.92
C VAL A 368 6.53 -21.60 -20.13
N LEU A 369 6.42 -20.45 -20.77
CA LEU A 369 5.98 -19.21 -20.14
C LEU A 369 4.58 -19.35 -19.54
N PHE A 370 3.67 -20.06 -20.23
CA PHE A 370 2.33 -20.34 -19.71
C PHE A 370 2.37 -21.14 -18.42
N ALA A 371 3.19 -22.21 -18.39
CA ALA A 371 3.35 -23.03 -17.20
C ALA A 371 3.96 -22.22 -16.04
N CYS A 372 4.98 -21.39 -16.32
CA CYS A 372 5.58 -20.50 -15.33
C CYS A 372 4.54 -19.55 -14.72
N LEU A 373 3.71 -18.91 -15.54
CA LEU A 373 2.65 -18.01 -15.05
C LEU A 373 1.66 -18.75 -14.13
N LEU A 374 1.21 -19.95 -14.50
CA LEU A 374 0.32 -20.73 -13.66
C LEU A 374 0.96 -21.09 -12.31
N VAL A 375 2.23 -21.51 -12.32
CA VAL A 375 2.98 -21.82 -11.10
C VAL A 375 3.12 -20.58 -10.21
N ILE A 376 3.42 -19.42 -10.79
CA ILE A 376 3.56 -18.15 -10.06
C ILE A 376 2.22 -17.75 -9.42
N VAL A 377 1.13 -17.77 -10.19
CA VAL A 377 -0.20 -17.37 -9.70
C VAL A 377 -0.64 -18.28 -8.55
N LEU A 378 -0.64 -19.60 -8.76
CA LEU A 378 -1.10 -20.56 -7.75
C LEU A 378 -0.17 -20.59 -6.53
N GLY A 379 1.15 -20.55 -6.78
CA GLY A 379 2.17 -20.58 -5.73
C GLY A 379 2.14 -19.34 -4.84
N SER A 380 2.04 -18.15 -5.44
CA SER A 380 1.93 -16.90 -4.66
C SER A 380 0.63 -16.83 -3.87
N MET A 381 -0.52 -17.22 -4.45
CA MET A 381 -1.79 -17.26 -3.74
C MET A 381 -1.76 -18.21 -2.54
N ALA A 382 -1.20 -19.41 -2.71
CA ALA A 382 -1.03 -20.37 -1.62
C ALA A 382 -0.10 -19.82 -0.52
N GLY A 383 1.01 -19.19 -0.92
CA GLY A 383 1.95 -18.53 -0.03
C GLY A 383 1.30 -17.45 0.83
N GLN A 384 0.54 -16.56 0.20
CA GLN A 384 -0.20 -15.48 0.85
C GLN A 384 -1.23 -16.00 1.86
N TRP A 385 -1.95 -17.06 1.49
CA TRP A 385 -2.87 -17.71 2.41
C TRP A 385 -2.15 -18.30 3.63
N MET A 386 -1.04 -19.02 3.43
CA MET A 386 -0.25 -19.58 4.53
C MET A 386 0.32 -18.51 5.47
N ALA A 387 0.74 -17.37 4.90
CA ALA A 387 1.22 -16.21 5.63
C ALA A 387 0.14 -15.64 6.56
N VAL A 388 -1.02 -15.26 6.01
CA VAL A 388 -2.14 -14.68 6.77
C VAL A 388 -2.66 -15.65 7.83
N GLN A 389 -2.65 -16.96 7.53
CA GLN A 389 -3.00 -18.02 8.47
C GLN A 389 -1.93 -18.26 9.56
N GLN A 390 -0.85 -17.46 9.59
CA GLN A 390 0.26 -17.52 10.54
C GLN A 390 0.97 -18.88 10.54
N ARG A 391 1.07 -19.53 9.37
CA ARG A 391 1.77 -20.82 9.20
C ARG A 391 3.25 -20.68 8.81
N LEU A 392 3.70 -19.45 8.53
CA LEU A 392 5.08 -19.15 8.14
C LEU A 392 5.79 -18.34 9.23
N GLY A 393 7.10 -18.57 9.37
CA GLY A 393 8.01 -17.66 10.08
C GLY A 393 8.18 -16.33 9.33
N LEU A 394 8.75 -15.31 9.97
CA LEU A 394 8.90 -13.97 9.37
C LEU A 394 9.77 -13.99 8.10
N GLU A 395 10.89 -14.70 8.11
CA GLU A 395 11.78 -14.82 6.95
C GLU A 395 11.11 -15.53 5.77
N MET A 396 10.48 -16.68 6.04
CA MET A 396 9.76 -17.44 5.02
C MET A 396 8.56 -16.69 4.46
N ASN A 397 7.91 -15.87 5.30
CA ASN A 397 6.81 -15.00 4.87
C ASN A 397 7.28 -14.00 3.80
N PHE A 398 8.42 -13.33 4.01
CA PHE A 398 8.93 -12.38 3.04
C PHE A 398 9.24 -13.02 1.68
N TRP A 399 9.84 -14.22 1.69
CA TRP A 399 10.24 -14.90 0.47
C TRP A 399 9.10 -15.58 -0.28
N PHE A 400 8.27 -16.34 0.43
CA PHE A 400 7.28 -17.22 -0.21
C PHE A 400 5.84 -16.90 0.18
N GLY A 401 5.63 -16.05 1.18
CA GLY A 401 4.34 -15.69 1.73
C GLY A 401 3.80 -14.36 1.19
N HIS A 402 3.52 -13.43 2.11
CA HIS A 402 2.84 -12.16 1.86
C HIS A 402 3.77 -10.99 2.19
N GLN A 403 4.06 -10.11 1.21
CA GLN A 403 4.89 -8.92 1.44
C GLN A 403 4.16 -7.80 2.18
N GLY A 404 2.83 -7.80 2.17
CA GLY A 404 2.02 -6.86 2.96
C GLY A 404 1.87 -5.47 2.36
N TYR A 405 2.36 -5.25 1.13
CA TYR A 405 2.15 -4.02 0.39
C TYR A 405 1.20 -4.29 -0.77
N GLU A 406 0.12 -3.53 -0.85
CA GLU A 406 -0.88 -3.72 -1.89
C GLU A 406 -0.26 -3.56 -3.29
N TYR A 407 -0.74 -4.36 -4.23
CA TYR A 407 -0.23 -4.48 -5.61
C TYR A 407 1.12 -5.19 -5.75
N VAL A 408 1.85 -5.40 -4.66
CA VAL A 408 3.12 -6.15 -4.60
C VAL A 408 3.10 -7.23 -3.51
N ASP A 409 1.92 -7.79 -3.26
CA ASP A 409 1.65 -8.70 -2.14
C ASP A 409 2.38 -10.04 -2.21
N LEU A 410 2.73 -10.51 -3.41
CA LEU A 410 3.41 -11.80 -3.59
C LEU A 410 4.83 -11.79 -3.00
N GLY A 411 5.20 -12.91 -2.35
CA GLY A 411 6.53 -13.12 -1.79
C GLY A 411 7.68 -12.86 -2.78
N ARG A 412 8.85 -12.48 -2.26
CA ARG A 412 10.01 -12.05 -3.06
C ARG A 412 10.46 -13.08 -4.09
N PHE A 413 10.40 -14.38 -3.76
CA PHE A 413 10.72 -15.46 -4.70
C PHE A 413 9.78 -15.41 -5.91
N TRP A 414 8.47 -15.28 -5.68
CA TRP A 414 7.47 -15.20 -6.74
C TRP A 414 7.64 -13.96 -7.61
N GLN A 415 8.08 -12.84 -7.02
CA GLN A 415 8.35 -11.60 -7.77
C GLN A 415 9.56 -11.75 -8.69
N LEU A 416 10.65 -12.34 -8.19
CA LEU A 416 11.83 -12.61 -9.00
C LEU A 416 11.53 -13.63 -10.11
N PHE A 417 10.70 -14.62 -9.82
CA PHE A 417 10.27 -15.60 -10.82
C PHE A 417 9.38 -14.95 -11.90
N LEU A 418 8.44 -14.07 -11.50
CA LEU A 418 7.66 -13.28 -12.44
C LEU A 418 8.56 -12.39 -13.31
N PHE A 419 9.52 -11.70 -12.71
CA PHE A 419 10.48 -10.87 -13.42
C PHE A 419 11.26 -11.67 -14.45
N ALA A 420 11.79 -12.84 -14.07
CA ALA A 420 12.46 -13.75 -15.01
C ALA A 420 11.53 -14.18 -16.15
N GLY A 421 10.25 -14.45 -15.85
CA GLY A 421 9.23 -14.76 -16.85
C GLY A 421 8.96 -13.63 -17.84
N LEU A 422 9.12 -12.37 -17.45
CA LEU A 422 8.96 -11.21 -18.35
C LEU A 422 10.15 -11.01 -19.31
N PHE A 423 11.33 -11.58 -19.04
CA PHE A 423 12.47 -11.56 -19.97
C PHE A 423 12.40 -12.67 -21.04
N ILE A 424 11.66 -13.74 -20.74
CA ILE A 424 11.42 -14.87 -21.66
C ILE A 424 10.35 -14.47 -22.66
#